data_AF-A0AAD8S3L0-F1
#
_entry.id   AF-A0AAD8S3L0-F1
#
_cell.length_a   1.000
_cell.length_b   1.000
_cell.length_c   1.000
_cell.angle_alpha   90.00
_cell.angle_beta   90.00
_cell.angle_gamma   90.00
#
_symmetry.space_group_name_H-M   'P 1'
#
loop_
_entity.id
_entity.type
_entity.pdbx_description
1 polymer ?
#
loop_
_entity_poly.entity_id
_entity_poly.type
_entity_poly.pdbx_seq_one_letter_code
_entity_poly.pdbx_strand_id
1 'polypeptide(L)'
;MEGLWQGDKQFRTEVSMQGLIQHMNLLRLLGFCSAGDDKMFIYEYMPNGSFDGYLFGGDNSSCPSWRDRYDIMLGVARGLAYLHDGC
;
A
#
# COMPACT_ATOMS: atom_id res chain seq x y z
N MET A 1 15.37 19.53 9.96
CA MET A 1 14.15 19.83 10.73
C MET A 1 12.88 19.67 9.89
N GLU A 2 12.90 19.99 8.59
CA GLU A 2 11.71 19.90 7.70
C GLU A 2 11.19 18.48 7.44
N GLY A 3 12.06 17.46 7.38
CA GLY A 3 11.65 16.06 7.11
C GLY A 3 10.78 15.42 8.20
N LEU A 4 10.97 15.80 9.48
CA LEU A 4 10.17 15.29 10.61
C LEU A 4 8.72 15.76 10.53
N TRP A 5 8.50 17.02 10.16
CA TRP A 5 7.16 17.58 9.96
C TRP A 5 6.41 16.96 8.79
N GLN A 6 7.15 16.58 7.74
CA GLN A 6 6.59 15.90 6.59
C GLN A 6 6.16 14.46 6.93
N GLY A 7 6.99 13.72 7.67
CA GLY A 7 6.63 12.38 8.17
C GLY A 7 5.42 12.38 9.09
N ASP A 8 5.33 13.36 9.99
CA ASP A 8 4.17 13.58 10.86
C ASP A 8 2.88 13.85 10.09
N LYS A 9 2.97 14.68 9.06
CA LYS A 9 1.84 15.01 8.20
C LYS A 9 1.39 13.77 7.42
N GLN A 10 2.33 13.00 6.86
CA GLN A 10 2.03 11.75 6.16
C GLN A 10 1.36 10.74 7.09
N PHE A 11 1.91 10.55 8.30
CA PHE A 11 1.34 9.65 9.29
C PHE A 11 -0.11 10.01 9.64
N ARG A 12 -0.37 11.29 9.98
CA ARG A 12 -1.73 11.75 10.29
C ARG A 12 -2.68 11.64 9.10
N THR A 13 -2.19 11.91 7.89
CA THR A 13 -2.99 11.78 6.66
C THR A 13 -3.41 10.33 6.46
N GLU A 14 -2.47 9.40 6.63
CA GLU A 14 -2.72 7.98 6.45
C GLU A 14 -3.67 7.42 7.51
N VAL A 15 -3.50 7.79 8.78
CA VAL A 15 -4.47 7.44 9.85
C VAL A 15 -5.86 8.01 9.56
N SER A 16 -5.95 9.27 9.10
CA SER A 16 -7.23 9.95 8.86
C SER A 16 -7.95 9.45 7.59
N MET A 17 -7.20 9.02 6.57
CA MET A 17 -7.74 8.59 5.28
C MET A 17 -7.92 7.07 5.19
N GLN A 18 -6.95 6.25 5.64
CA GLN A 18 -6.99 4.80 5.42
C GLN A 18 -7.78 4.01 6.47
N GLY A 19 -8.16 4.61 7.61
CA GLY A 19 -8.97 3.91 8.61
C GLY A 19 -10.35 3.46 8.11
N LEU A 20 -10.83 4.03 7.00
CA LEU A 20 -12.16 3.78 6.39
C LEU A 20 -12.09 3.12 5.00
N ILE A 21 -10.89 3.01 4.42
CA ILE A 21 -10.70 2.49 3.05
C ILE A 21 -10.71 0.97 3.11
N GLN A 22 -11.76 0.35 2.56
CA GLN A 22 -11.88 -1.10 2.44
C GLN A 22 -12.17 -1.48 1.00
N HIS A 23 -11.12 -1.91 0.29
CA HIS A 23 -11.24 -2.35 -1.10
C HIS A 23 -10.25 -3.50 -1.36
N MET A 24 -10.66 -4.51 -2.13
CA MET A 24 -9.82 -5.71 -2.36
C MET A 24 -8.50 -5.43 -3.09
N ASN A 25 -8.37 -4.25 -3.72
CA ASN A 25 -7.14 -3.82 -4.40
C ASN A 25 -6.41 -2.67 -3.68
N LEU A 26 -6.69 -2.45 -2.39
CA LEU A 26 -5.97 -1.50 -1.54
C LEU A 26 -5.50 -2.21 -0.27
N LEU A 27 -4.27 -1.94 0.16
CA LEU A 27 -3.71 -2.56 1.36
C LEU A 27 -4.46 -2.02 2.59
N ARG A 28 -5.02 -2.92 3.39
CA ARG A 28 -5.82 -2.54 4.55
C ARG A 28 -4.93 -2.23 5.75
N LEU A 29 -5.07 -1.01 6.28
CA LEU A 29 -4.51 -0.63 7.57
C LEU A 29 -5.35 -1.27 8.68
N LEU A 30 -4.73 -2.15 9.48
CA LEU A 30 -5.35 -2.80 10.63
C LEU A 30 -5.28 -1.93 11.89
N GLY A 31 -4.26 -1.07 11.98
CA GLY A 31 -4.08 -0.16 13.11
C GLY A 31 -2.76 0.60 13.01
N PHE A 32 -2.48 1.42 14.02
CA PHE A 32 -1.24 2.20 14.10
C PHE A 32 -0.78 2.31 15.56
N CYS A 33 0.51 2.57 15.73
CA CYS A 33 1.10 2.96 17.01
C CYS A 33 1.67 4.38 16.88
N SER A 34 1.38 5.22 17.87
CA SER A 34 1.92 6.57 17.98
C SER A 34 2.34 6.79 19.43
N ALA A 35 3.61 6.58 19.75
CA ALA A 35 4.16 6.67 21.10
C ALA A 35 5.42 7.55 21.10
N GLY A 36 5.30 8.77 21.63
CA GLY A 36 6.39 9.75 21.57
C GLY A 36 6.78 10.05 20.12
N ASP A 37 8.05 9.82 19.80
CA ASP A 37 8.57 9.99 18.44
C ASP A 37 8.34 8.75 17.55
N ASP A 38 7.97 7.60 18.13
CA ASP A 38 7.76 6.36 17.40
C ASP A 38 6.38 6.33 16.73
N LYS A 39 6.39 6.10 15.41
CA LYS A 39 5.20 6.02 14.56
C LYS A 39 5.26 4.75 13.73
N MET A 40 4.27 3.88 13.87
CA MET A 40 4.22 2.59 13.16
C MET A 40 2.83 2.31 12.62
N PHE A 41 2.77 1.58 11.51
CA PHE A 41 1.54 1.06 10.93
C PHE A 41 1.50 -0.46 11.02
N ILE A 42 0.29 -0.99 11.18
CA ILE A 42 0.00 -2.42 11.19
C ILE A 42 -0.89 -2.67 9.98
N TYR A 43 -0.38 -3.37 8.97
CA TYR A 43 -1.12 -3.75 7.76
C TYR A 43 -1.37 -5.26 7.71
N GLU A 44 -2.25 -5.68 6.80
CA GLU A 44 -2.31 -7.07 6.38
C GLU A 44 -0.97 -7.53 5.80
N TYR A 45 -0.56 -8.74 6.16
CA TYR A 45 0.69 -9.32 5.67
C TYR A 45 0.55 -9.77 4.20
N MET A 46 1.46 -9.32 3.35
CA MET A 46 1.52 -9.68 1.93
C MET A 46 2.64 -10.70 1.70
N PRO A 47 2.34 -12.01 1.57
CA PRO A 47 3.36 -13.06 1.53
C PRO A 47 4.25 -12.99 0.28
N ASN A 48 3.75 -12.40 -0.81
CA ASN A 48 4.49 -12.26 -2.08
C ASN A 48 5.38 -11.01 -2.12
N GLY A 49 5.46 -10.25 -1.02
CA GLY A 49 6.29 -9.05 -0.94
C GLY A 49 5.81 -7.92 -1.85
N SER A 50 6.77 -7.09 -2.27
CA SER A 50 6.49 -5.91 -3.08
C SER A 50 6.34 -6.23 -4.57
N PHE A 51 5.54 -5.41 -5.25
CA PHE A 51 5.29 -5.59 -6.68
C PHE A 51 6.54 -5.38 -7.54
N ASP A 52 7.42 -4.43 -7.17
CA ASP A 52 8.69 -4.22 -7.87
C ASP A 52 9.63 -5.43 -7.71
N GLY A 53 9.64 -6.07 -6.53
CA GLY A 53 10.38 -7.32 -6.32
C GLY A 53 9.83 -8.46 -7.18
N TYR A 54 8.50 -8.53 -7.34
CA TYR A 54 7.86 -9.49 -8.23
C TYR A 54 8.16 -9.24 -9.71
N LEU A 55 8.31 -7.98 -10.13
CA LEU A 55 8.59 -7.61 -11.51
C LEU A 55 10.08 -7.68 -11.90
N PHE A 56 10.97 -7.29 -10.98
CA PHE A 56 12.37 -6.97 -11.28
C PHE A 56 13.39 -7.76 -10.43
N GLY A 57 12.94 -8.64 -9.53
CA GLY A 57 13.75 -9.24 -8.45
C GLY A 57 14.88 -10.22 -8.82
N GLY A 58 15.10 -10.55 -10.10
CA GLY A 58 16.29 -11.31 -10.54
C GLY A 58 16.32 -12.84 -10.28
N ASP A 59 16.86 -13.56 -11.26
CA ASP A 59 17.26 -14.97 -11.44
C ASP A 59 16.39 -16.16 -10.97
N ASN A 60 15.46 -16.03 -10.04
CA ASN A 60 14.63 -17.18 -9.60
C ASN A 60 13.12 -16.92 -9.53
N SER A 61 12.65 -15.69 -9.72
CA SER A 61 11.23 -15.39 -9.88
C SER A 61 10.84 -15.47 -11.35
N SER A 62 9.95 -16.41 -11.70
CA SER A 62 9.38 -16.47 -13.04
C SER A 62 8.70 -15.14 -13.35
N CYS A 63 9.13 -14.49 -14.43
CA CYS A 63 8.50 -13.30 -14.94
C CYS A 63 6.98 -13.51 -15.07
N PRO A 64 6.12 -12.62 -14.53
CA PRO A 64 4.68 -12.82 -14.58
C PRO A 64 4.19 -12.99 -16.01
N SER A 65 3.27 -13.94 -16.20
CA SER A 65 2.64 -14.15 -17.50
C SER A 65 1.87 -12.90 -17.92
N TRP A 66 1.56 -12.77 -19.21
CA TRP A 66 0.73 -11.66 -19.68
C TRP A 66 -0.62 -11.59 -18.96
N ARG A 67 -1.19 -12.75 -18.63
CA ARG A 67 -2.44 -12.82 -17.88
C ARG A 67 -2.29 -12.25 -16.48
N ASP A 68 -1.24 -12.64 -15.75
CA ASP A 68 -0.97 -12.12 -14.40
C ASP A 68 -0.78 -10.59 -14.44
N ARG A 69 -0.03 -10.10 -15.43
CA ARG A 69 0.17 -8.66 -15.63
C ARG A 69 -1.15 -7.93 -15.87
N TYR A 70 -2.02 -8.50 -16.70
CA TYR A 70 -3.34 -7.93 -16.98
C TYR A 70 -4.20 -7.85 -15.72
N ASP A 71 -4.25 -8.93 -14.94
CA ASP A 71 -5.04 -8.98 -13.71
C ASP A 71 -4.50 -7.99 -12.66
N ILE A 72 -3.17 -7.83 -12.58
CA ILE A 72 -2.53 -6.83 -11.72
C ILE A 72 -2.89 -5.41 -12.16
N MET A 73 -2.75 -5.09 -13.46
CA MET A 73 -3.10 -3.77 -13.99
C MET A 73 -4.58 -3.44 -13.74
N LEU A 74 -5.47 -4.41 -13.94
CA LEU A 74 -6.90 -4.26 -13.67
C LEU A 74 -7.16 -4.01 -12.17
N GLY A 75 -6.48 -4.74 -11.29
CA GLY A 75 -6.54 -4.53 -9.85
C GLY A 75 -6.10 -3.12 -9.44
N VAL A 76 -4.95 -2.66 -9.96
CA VAL A 76 -4.46 -1.28 -9.73
C VAL A 76 -5.47 -0.25 -10.21
N ALA A 77 -6.03 -0.42 -11.42
CA ALA A 77 -7.04 0.50 -11.95
C ALA A 77 -8.29 0.56 -11.06
N ARG A 78 -8.77 -0.59 -10.55
CA ARG A 78 -9.92 -0.64 -9.63
C ARG A 78 -9.63 0.05 -8.30
N GLY A 79 -8.44 -0.19 -7.72
CA GLY A 79 -8.02 0.48 -6.49
C GLY A 79 -7.93 2.00 -6.65
N LEU A 80 -7.36 2.47 -7.77
CA LEU A 80 -7.29 3.90 -8.08
C LEU A 80 -8.67 4.52 -8.33
N ALA A 81 -9.56 3.82 -9.03
CA ALA A 81 -10.93 4.27 -9.23
C ALA A 81 -11.66 4.45 -7.90
N TYR A 82 -11.55 3.49 -6.99
CA TYR A 82 -12.11 3.58 -5.64
C TYR A 82 -11.60 4.81 -4.87
N LEU A 83 -10.28 5.05 -4.90
CA LEU A 83 -9.69 6.22 -4.25
C LEU A 83 -10.17 7.54 -4.87
N HIS A 84 -10.34 7.57 -6.19
CA HIS A 84 -10.76 8.75 -6.93
C HIS A 84 -12.23 9.11 -6.67
N ASP A 85 -13.09 8.10 -6.50
CA ASP A 85 -14.51 8.30 -6.21
C ASP A 85 -14.78 8.72 -4.74
N GLY A 86 -13.72 8.92 -3.94
CA GLY A 86 -13.80 9.52 -2.60
C GLY A 86 -14.01 8.52 -1.46
N CYS A 87 -13.83 7.22 -1.75
CA CYS A 87 -14.31 6.06 -0.98
C CYS A 87 -15.80 5.80 -1.18
#